data_AF-I1K4A5-F1
#
_entry.id   AF-I1K4A5-F1
#
_cell.length_a   1.000
_cell.length_b   1.000
_cell.length_c   1.000
_cell.angle_alpha   90.00
_cell.angle_beta   90.00
_cell.angle_gamma   90.00
#
_symmetry.space_group_name_H-M   'P 1'
#
loop_
_entity.id
_entity.type
_entity.pdbx_description
1 polymer ?
#
loop_
_entity_poly.entity_id
_entity_poly.type
_entity_poly.pdbx_seq_one_letter_code
_entity_poly.pdbx_strand_id
1 'polypeptide(L)'
;MTTTVVPVAAAATWLNHPPNQALTWRLSVLPRNAAFLSHHHLMKEKKKKLMSWSIGAQPSPFDLSPPPIDHDFLDTVKTAGGEISGEGIIETFHNDDEALAAVDNGVVVVDLSHFGRIRVSGEDRIQFLHNQSTANFESLHEGQGCDTVFVTPTARTIDIAHAWLMKNAITLVVSPETCTTITEMLNKYIFFADKVEIQDITKQTSFFVLVGPKSGQVMENLNLGDLVGKPYGTHLHFNVDKQPITIGVGNIISEDGFSLLMSPAAAASIWKAILSQGAIPMGSNAWNKLRIIRGRPTPGMELTNEFNVLEACLWNSVSLNKGCYKGQETISRLITYDGIKQRLWGFHLSAAAEPGSIITVDGKKVLYNFF
;
A
#
# COMPACT_ATOMS: atom_id res chain seq x y z
N MET A 1 11.02 14.23 -30.25
CA MET A 1 11.25 13.06 -29.39
C MET A 1 10.06 12.14 -29.57
N THR A 2 10.28 10.85 -29.80
CA THR A 2 9.20 9.87 -29.93
C THR A 2 8.79 9.48 -28.51
N THR A 3 7.58 9.85 -28.10
CA THR A 3 7.07 9.63 -26.74
C THR A 3 5.91 8.64 -26.81
N THR A 4 6.00 7.54 -26.06
CA THR A 4 4.87 6.64 -25.86
C THR A 4 4.12 7.07 -24.61
N VAL A 5 2.83 7.39 -24.77
CA VAL A 5 1.96 7.86 -23.69
C VAL A 5 1.17 6.67 -23.15
N VAL A 6 1.28 6.40 -21.84
CA VAL A 6 0.51 5.35 -21.18
C VAL A 6 -0.33 6.00 -20.07
N PRO A 7 -1.66 5.75 -20.01
CA PRO A 7 -2.46 6.21 -18.89
C PRO A 7 -1.94 5.58 -17.59
N VAL A 8 -1.74 6.39 -16.55
CA VAL A 8 -1.32 5.93 -15.20
C VAL A 8 -2.22 4.82 -14.66
N ALA A 9 -3.51 4.85 -15.00
CA ALA A 9 -4.49 3.84 -14.60
C ALA A 9 -4.37 2.49 -15.35
N ALA A 10 -3.53 2.38 -16.39
CA ALA A 10 -3.39 1.16 -17.18
C ALA A 10 -2.40 0.14 -16.57
N ALA A 11 -1.58 0.54 -15.59
CA ALA A 11 -0.63 -0.35 -14.91
C ALA A 11 -1.29 -1.21 -13.82
N ALA A 12 -2.46 -0.82 -13.31
CA ALA A 12 -3.31 -1.67 -12.48
C ALA A 12 -4.29 -2.44 -13.37
N THR A 13 -3.89 -3.63 -13.85
CA THR A 13 -4.80 -4.54 -14.56
C THR A 13 -5.82 -5.17 -13.61
N TRP A 14 -6.73 -4.35 -13.07
CA TRP A 14 -8.01 -4.77 -12.50
C TRP A 14 -9.08 -3.74 -12.86
N LEU A 15 -9.84 -4.08 -13.91
CA LEU A 15 -11.20 -3.60 -14.27
C LEU A 15 -11.44 -2.07 -14.30
N ASN A 16 -10.86 -1.38 -15.28
CA ASN A 16 -11.35 -0.08 -15.73
C ASN A 16 -12.51 -0.24 -16.72
N HIS A 17 -13.76 -0.33 -16.24
CA HIS A 17 -14.91 0.03 -17.06
C HIS A 17 -15.94 0.83 -16.24
N PRO A 18 -16.45 1.97 -16.76
CA PRO A 18 -17.62 2.63 -16.18
C PRO A 18 -18.87 1.72 -16.31
N PRO A 19 -19.90 1.85 -15.46
CA PRO A 19 -20.99 0.87 -15.34
C PRO A 19 -21.96 0.73 -16.54
N ASN A 20 -21.67 1.28 -17.72
CA ASN A 20 -22.68 1.44 -18.79
C ASN A 20 -22.22 1.03 -20.19
N GLN A 21 -21.53 -0.12 -20.33
CA GLN A 21 -21.42 -0.78 -21.64
C GLN A 21 -21.66 -2.29 -21.53
N ALA A 22 -22.83 -2.72 -21.97
CA ALA A 22 -23.15 -4.12 -22.19
C ALA A 22 -22.35 -4.65 -23.39
N LEU A 23 -21.51 -5.67 -23.20
CA LEU A 23 -20.90 -6.41 -24.29
C LEU A 23 -21.08 -7.92 -24.09
N THR A 24 -21.65 -8.51 -25.13
CA THR A 24 -22.01 -9.90 -25.34
C THR A 24 -20.79 -10.83 -25.33
N TRP A 25 -20.82 -11.87 -24.49
CA TRP A 25 -19.80 -12.92 -24.46
C TRP A 25 -19.94 -13.85 -25.69
N ARG A 26 -18.92 -13.90 -26.55
CA ARG A 26 -18.72 -15.03 -27.49
C ARG A 26 -17.78 -16.05 -26.85
N LEU A 27 -18.35 -17.19 -26.48
CA LEU A 27 -17.64 -18.42 -26.09
C LEU A 27 -16.80 -18.92 -27.27
N SER A 28 -15.49 -19.08 -27.05
CA SER A 28 -14.67 -19.99 -27.85
C SER A 28 -14.25 -21.18 -26.97
N VAL A 29 -14.84 -22.31 -27.30
CA VAL A 29 -14.58 -23.65 -26.76
C VAL A 29 -13.38 -24.22 -27.49
N LEU A 30 -12.41 -24.82 -26.80
CA LEU A 30 -11.53 -25.89 -27.30
C LEU A 30 -10.89 -26.66 -26.11
N PRO A 31 -10.43 -27.92 -26.27
CA PRO A 31 -11.17 -29.07 -25.76
C PRO A 31 -10.51 -29.84 -24.60
N ARG A 32 -11.35 -30.67 -23.94
CA ARG A 32 -10.98 -31.72 -22.99
C ARG A 32 -10.32 -32.91 -23.68
N ASN A 33 -9.29 -33.48 -23.04
CA ASN A 33 -9.01 -34.91 -22.82
C ASN A 33 -7.63 -35.01 -22.11
N ALA A 34 -7.55 -35.33 -20.81
CA ALA A 34 -7.65 -36.64 -20.16
C ALA A 34 -6.39 -37.51 -20.30
N ALA A 35 -5.66 -37.71 -19.20
CA ALA A 35 -5.19 -39.04 -18.74
C ALA A 35 -4.54 -38.96 -17.34
N PHE A 36 -5.13 -39.72 -16.41
CA PHE A 36 -4.52 -40.19 -15.17
C PHE A 36 -3.26 -41.02 -15.46
N LEU A 37 -2.25 -40.93 -14.58
CA LEU A 37 -1.40 -42.07 -14.19
C LEU A 37 -0.68 -41.73 -12.88
N SER A 38 -0.98 -42.52 -11.85
CA SER A 38 -0.28 -42.59 -10.57
C SER A 38 1.08 -43.23 -10.75
N HIS A 39 2.10 -42.79 -10.01
CA HIS A 39 3.23 -43.63 -9.60
C HIS A 39 3.81 -43.13 -8.27
N HIS A 40 3.71 -44.00 -7.26
CA HIS A 40 4.47 -43.93 -6.02
C HIS A 40 5.98 -44.03 -6.32
N HIS A 41 6.79 -43.09 -5.82
CA HIS A 41 8.13 -43.45 -5.38
C HIS A 41 8.67 -42.56 -4.25
N LEU A 42 9.27 -43.28 -3.32
CA LEU A 42 9.84 -42.91 -2.03
C LEU A 42 11.16 -42.15 -2.23
N MET A 43 11.33 -40.98 -1.62
CA MET A 43 12.65 -40.36 -1.45
C MET A 43 12.82 -39.72 -0.07
N LYS A 44 13.99 -40.03 0.50
CA LYS A 44 14.41 -39.87 1.89
C LYS A 44 14.57 -38.41 2.32
N GLU A 45 14.19 -38.14 3.57
CA GLU A 45 14.44 -36.92 4.32
C GLU A 45 15.94 -36.55 4.35
N LYS A 46 16.24 -35.29 4.01
CA LYS A 46 17.41 -34.56 4.54
C LYS A 46 16.89 -33.46 5.46
N LYS A 47 16.99 -33.68 6.77
CA LYS A 47 16.73 -32.67 7.81
C LYS A 47 17.71 -31.50 7.65
N LYS A 48 17.26 -30.39 7.06
CA LYS A 48 17.83 -29.06 7.34
C LYS A 48 17.27 -28.60 8.68
N LYS A 49 18.15 -28.20 9.61
CA LYS A 49 17.78 -27.54 10.87
C LYS A 49 17.07 -26.23 10.53
N LEU A 50 15.74 -26.24 10.43
CA LEU A 50 14.91 -25.05 10.52
C LEU A 50 14.85 -24.64 11.99
N MET A 51 15.07 -23.36 12.28
CA MET A 51 14.70 -22.77 13.56
C MET A 51 13.19 -22.98 13.75
N SER A 52 12.80 -23.71 14.79
CA SER A 52 11.39 -24.00 15.07
C SER A 52 10.73 -22.74 15.65
N TRP A 53 9.95 -22.05 14.84
CA TRP A 53 9.08 -20.97 15.30
C TRP A 53 7.87 -21.58 15.99
N SER A 54 7.57 -21.13 17.21
CA SER A 54 6.38 -21.55 17.94
C SER A 54 5.26 -20.55 17.65
N ILE A 55 4.35 -20.90 16.74
CA ILE A 55 3.18 -20.07 16.42
C ILE A 55 2.01 -20.57 17.27
N GLY A 56 1.58 -19.74 18.22
CA GLY A 56 0.36 -19.95 19.00
C GLY A 56 -0.71 -18.96 18.57
N ALA A 57 -1.84 -19.46 18.08
CA ALA A 57 -3.05 -18.66 17.91
C ALA A 57 -3.75 -18.55 19.27
N GLN A 58 -3.48 -17.47 20.00
CA GLN A 58 -4.26 -17.05 21.16
C GLN A 58 -4.55 -15.55 21.02
N PRO A 59 -5.79 -15.10 21.24
CA PRO A 59 -6.15 -13.69 21.20
C PRO A 59 -5.50 -12.96 22.39
N SER A 60 -4.48 -12.16 22.12
CA SER A 60 -3.89 -11.22 23.09
C SER A 60 -4.26 -9.79 22.68
N PRO A 61 -4.57 -8.89 23.63
CA PRO A 61 -4.57 -7.46 23.33
C PRO A 61 -3.18 -7.05 22.82
N PHE A 62 -3.18 -6.18 21.81
CA PHE A 62 -1.97 -5.57 21.25
C PHE A 62 -1.37 -4.66 22.35
N ASP A 63 -0.36 -5.16 23.06
CA ASP A 63 0.37 -4.39 24.06
C ASP A 63 1.39 -3.47 23.34
N LEU A 64 1.25 -2.16 23.54
CA LEU A 64 2.08 -1.12 22.92
C LEU A 64 3.29 -0.74 23.79
N SER A 65 3.54 -1.46 24.89
CA SER A 65 4.68 -1.22 25.77
C SER A 65 5.98 -1.64 25.06
N PRO A 66 6.96 -0.72 24.86
CA PRO A 66 8.20 -1.08 24.20
C PRO A 66 9.03 -2.01 25.10
N PRO A 67 9.42 -3.21 24.63
CA PRO A 67 10.40 -4.04 25.33
C PRO A 67 11.80 -3.39 25.23
N PRO A 68 12.79 -3.86 26.02
CA PRO A 68 14.17 -3.38 25.94
C PRO A 68 14.70 -3.49 24.50
N ILE A 69 15.29 -2.40 23.98
CA ILE A 69 15.86 -2.32 22.63
C ILE A 69 17.18 -3.09 22.62
N ASP A 70 17.11 -4.41 22.60
CA ASP A 70 18.24 -5.25 22.23
C ASP A 70 18.10 -5.52 20.72
N HIS A 71 19.02 -4.96 19.94
CA HIS A 71 19.05 -4.88 18.47
C HIS A 71 18.28 -3.71 17.83
N ASP A 72 18.97 -2.58 17.63
CA ASP A 72 18.50 -1.55 16.70
C ASP A 72 18.39 -2.14 15.28
N PHE A 73 17.18 -2.08 14.72
CA PHE A 73 16.91 -2.52 13.35
C PHE A 73 17.80 -1.78 12.35
N LEU A 74 18.05 -0.48 12.56
CA LEU A 74 18.88 0.32 11.67
C LEU A 74 20.36 -0.11 11.71
N ASP A 75 20.86 -0.60 12.84
CA ASP A 75 22.21 -1.17 12.90
C ASP A 75 22.32 -2.49 12.12
N THR A 76 21.26 -3.30 12.14
CA THR A 76 21.17 -4.51 11.30
C THR A 76 21.23 -4.13 9.81
N VAL A 77 20.53 -3.07 9.41
CA VAL A 77 20.50 -2.56 8.03
C VAL A 77 21.88 -2.01 7.61
N LYS A 78 22.52 -1.19 8.45
CA LYS A 78 23.87 -0.66 8.17
C LYS A 78 24.88 -1.79 7.98
N THR A 79 24.81 -2.81 8.83
CA THR A 79 25.69 -4.00 8.72
C THR A 79 25.46 -4.76 7.41
N ALA A 80 24.24 -4.72 6.88
CA ALA A 80 23.87 -5.29 5.58
C ALA A 80 24.20 -4.38 4.38
N GLY A 81 24.85 -3.23 4.60
CA GLY A 81 25.26 -2.30 3.54
C GLY A 81 24.20 -1.26 3.14
N GLY A 82 23.16 -1.07 3.95
CA GLY A 82 22.16 -0.04 3.71
C GLY A 82 22.66 1.36 4.11
N GLU A 83 22.50 2.34 3.23
CA GLU A 83 22.68 3.76 3.54
C GLU A 83 21.41 4.32 4.16
N ILE A 84 21.56 5.03 5.28
CA ILE A 84 20.44 5.53 6.09
C ILE A 84 20.58 7.04 6.22
N SER A 85 19.49 7.76 5.91
CA SER A 85 19.42 9.21 6.04
C SER A 85 19.47 9.66 7.50
N GLY A 86 19.65 10.96 7.73
CA GLY A 86 19.60 11.55 9.07
C GLY A 86 18.27 11.33 9.81
N GLU A 87 17.19 11.07 9.06
CA GLU A 87 15.84 10.81 9.58
C GLU A 87 15.57 9.31 9.79
N GLY A 88 16.57 8.44 9.63
CA GLY A 88 16.43 7.00 9.83
C GLY A 88 15.78 6.25 8.67
N ILE A 89 15.71 6.86 7.48
CA ILE A 89 15.15 6.23 6.27
C ILE A 89 16.24 5.48 5.53
N ILE A 90 16.00 4.22 5.18
CA ILE A 90 16.93 3.43 4.36
C ILE A 90 16.82 3.89 2.91
N GLU A 91 17.81 4.61 2.41
CA GLU A 91 17.77 5.22 1.07
C GLU A 91 18.10 4.22 -0.03
N THR A 92 19.15 3.42 0.17
CA THR A 92 19.60 2.41 -0.79
C THR A 92 20.43 1.32 -0.10
N PHE A 93 20.51 0.15 -0.74
CA PHE A 93 21.51 -0.90 -0.44
C PHE A 93 22.53 -1.03 -1.59
N HIS A 94 22.64 -0.01 -2.45
CA HIS A 94 23.41 -0.01 -3.70
C HIS A 94 23.02 -1.10 -4.69
N ASN A 95 21.75 -1.53 -4.64
CA ASN A 95 21.18 -2.60 -5.46
C ASN A 95 19.87 -2.18 -6.15
N ASP A 96 19.63 -0.87 -6.33
CA ASP A 96 18.36 -0.32 -6.83
C ASP A 96 17.83 -1.05 -8.08
N ASP A 97 18.69 -1.28 -9.08
CA ASP A 97 18.31 -1.93 -10.34
C ASP A 97 17.96 -3.41 -10.15
N GLU A 98 18.70 -4.11 -9.29
CA GLU A 98 18.43 -5.51 -8.93
C GLU A 98 17.11 -5.63 -8.17
N ALA A 99 16.89 -4.74 -7.20
CA ALA A 99 15.65 -4.68 -6.44
C ALA A 99 14.46 -4.39 -7.36
N LEU A 100 14.57 -3.43 -8.28
CA LEU A 100 13.52 -3.14 -9.27
C LEU A 100 13.23 -4.34 -10.17
N ALA A 101 14.26 -5.03 -10.68
CA ALA A 101 14.08 -6.23 -11.49
C ALA A 101 13.40 -7.38 -10.71
N ALA A 102 13.70 -7.50 -9.42
CA ALA A 102 13.11 -8.52 -8.55
C ALA A 102 11.63 -8.30 -8.24
N VAL A 103 11.08 -7.09 -8.47
CA VAL A 103 9.64 -6.86 -8.39
C VAL A 103 8.89 -7.72 -9.41
N ASP A 104 9.45 -7.94 -10.60
CA ASP A 104 8.76 -8.65 -11.69
C ASP A 104 9.02 -10.18 -11.70
N ASN A 105 10.13 -10.65 -11.12
CA ASN A 105 10.54 -12.06 -11.20
C ASN A 105 10.96 -12.71 -9.85
N GLY A 106 10.87 -11.93 -8.77
CA GLY A 106 11.40 -12.26 -7.46
C GLY A 106 10.47 -11.81 -6.34
N VAL A 107 11.08 -11.30 -5.28
CA VAL A 107 10.41 -10.69 -4.15
C VAL A 107 11.34 -9.67 -3.51
N VAL A 108 10.79 -8.53 -3.14
CA VAL A 108 11.51 -7.45 -2.47
C VAL A 108 10.86 -7.12 -1.14
N VAL A 109 11.67 -6.70 -0.18
CA VAL A 109 11.20 -6.17 1.11
C VAL A 109 11.68 -4.73 1.29
N VAL A 110 10.78 -3.86 1.69
CA VAL A 110 11.02 -2.43 1.87
C VAL A 110 10.64 -2.05 3.29
N ASP A 111 11.50 -1.29 3.97
CA ASP A 111 11.13 -0.61 5.20
C ASP A 111 10.44 0.72 4.90
N LEU A 112 9.18 0.83 5.31
CA LEU A 112 8.37 2.03 5.22
C LEU A 112 7.98 2.54 6.62
N SER A 113 8.80 2.27 7.64
CA SER A 113 8.56 2.74 9.02
C SER A 113 8.58 4.28 9.17
N HIS A 114 8.86 5.04 8.11
CA HIS A 114 8.69 6.49 8.07
C HIS A 114 7.29 6.94 7.61
N PHE A 115 6.49 6.09 6.97
CA PHE A 115 5.12 6.41 6.49
C PHE A 115 4.11 6.49 7.63
N GLY A 116 3.44 7.63 7.81
CA GLY A 116 2.50 7.88 8.92
C GLY A 116 1.52 6.73 9.21
N ARG A 117 1.33 6.37 10.49
CA ARG A 117 0.31 5.40 10.92
C ARG A 117 -0.61 6.03 11.93
N ILE A 118 -1.86 6.26 11.52
CA ILE A 118 -2.89 6.89 12.34
C ILE A 118 -3.87 5.82 12.80
N ARG A 119 -4.02 5.69 14.10
CA ARG A 119 -5.02 4.83 14.74
C ARG A 119 -6.25 5.66 15.06
N VAL A 120 -7.40 5.24 14.54
CA VAL A 120 -8.71 5.82 14.83
C VAL A 120 -9.52 4.82 15.66
N SER A 121 -9.73 5.10 16.93
CA SER A 121 -10.45 4.23 17.87
C SER A 121 -11.75 4.89 18.37
N GLY A 122 -12.55 4.12 19.12
CA GLY A 122 -13.83 4.54 19.66
C GLY A 122 -15.03 3.94 18.91
N GLU A 123 -16.22 4.05 19.51
CA GLU A 123 -17.44 3.43 19.00
C GLU A 123 -17.86 4.00 17.64
N ASP A 124 -17.63 5.28 17.41
CA ASP A 124 -18.10 5.99 16.21
C ASP A 124 -17.06 6.02 15.06
N ARG A 125 -15.90 5.35 15.24
CA ARG A 125 -14.75 5.39 14.31
C ARG A 125 -15.10 5.10 12.84
N ILE A 126 -16.02 4.16 12.60
CA ILE A 126 -16.43 3.74 11.26
C ILE A 126 -17.22 4.86 10.59
N GLN A 127 -18.27 5.35 11.27
CA GLN A 127 -19.09 6.46 10.75
C GLN A 127 -18.27 7.73 10.56
N PHE A 128 -17.38 8.01 11.52
CA PHE A 128 -16.50 9.16 11.46
C PHE A 128 -15.62 9.12 10.20
N LEU A 129 -14.86 8.04 9.97
CA LEU A 129 -14.02 7.92 8.77
C LEU A 129 -14.81 7.79 7.47
N HIS A 130 -16.02 7.21 7.52
CA HIS A 130 -16.96 7.25 6.41
C HIS A 130 -17.26 8.70 6.01
N ASN A 131 -17.43 9.61 6.96
CA ASN A 131 -17.76 11.01 6.64
C ASN A 131 -16.52 11.85 6.28
N GLN A 132 -15.31 11.45 6.71
CA GLN A 132 -14.08 12.23 6.52
C GLN A 132 -13.27 11.88 5.25
N SER A 133 -13.56 10.78 4.58
CA SER A 133 -12.76 10.30 3.44
C SER A 133 -13.65 9.78 2.30
N THR A 134 -13.06 9.37 1.17
CA THR A 134 -13.83 9.00 -0.03
C THR A 134 -14.32 7.55 -0.06
N ALA A 135 -13.74 6.63 0.72
CA ALA A 135 -14.13 5.21 0.74
C ALA A 135 -15.37 4.92 1.60
N ASN A 136 -16.10 3.85 1.28
CA ASN A 136 -17.25 3.42 2.07
C ASN A 136 -16.80 2.50 3.21
N PHE A 137 -16.58 3.07 4.40
CA PHE A 137 -16.18 2.29 5.59
C PHE A 137 -17.31 1.44 6.18
N GLU A 138 -18.58 1.75 5.89
CA GLU A 138 -19.73 1.01 6.43
C GLU A 138 -19.93 -0.35 5.75
N SER A 139 -19.33 -0.55 4.57
CA SER A 139 -19.33 -1.85 3.88
C SER A 139 -18.18 -2.76 4.30
N LEU A 140 -17.29 -2.29 5.18
CA LEU A 140 -16.15 -3.08 5.66
C LEU A 140 -16.49 -3.82 6.95
N HIS A 141 -15.89 -4.99 7.11
CA HIS A 141 -15.92 -5.79 8.32
C HIS A 141 -14.52 -5.95 8.93
N GLU A 142 -14.47 -6.37 10.20
CA GLU A 142 -13.20 -6.70 10.86
C GLU A 142 -12.35 -7.64 9.99
N GLY A 143 -11.04 -7.36 9.90
CA GLY A 143 -10.14 -8.13 9.04
C GLY A 143 -10.13 -7.69 7.57
N GLN A 144 -10.89 -6.65 7.21
CA GLN A 144 -10.90 -6.07 5.86
C GLN A 144 -10.26 -4.69 5.82
N GLY A 145 -9.97 -4.22 4.61
CA GLY A 145 -9.31 -2.96 4.37
C GLY A 145 -9.64 -2.40 3.01
N CYS A 146 -9.27 -1.13 2.80
CA CYS A 146 -9.48 -0.44 1.54
C CYS A 146 -8.44 0.67 1.35
N ASP A 147 -8.31 1.14 0.12
CA ASP A 147 -7.70 2.44 -0.14
C ASP A 147 -8.78 3.53 -0.05
N THR A 148 -8.45 4.67 0.54
CA THR A 148 -9.31 5.85 0.63
C THR A 148 -8.50 7.10 0.33
N VAL A 149 -9.16 8.19 -0.07
CA VAL A 149 -8.51 9.47 -0.32
C VAL A 149 -9.00 10.49 0.69
N PHE A 150 -8.07 11.22 1.29
CA PHE A 150 -8.39 12.41 2.05
C PHE A 150 -8.40 13.61 1.12
N VAL A 151 -9.48 14.39 1.17
CA VAL A 151 -9.67 15.54 0.30
C VAL A 151 -10.06 16.79 1.10
N THR A 152 -9.79 17.94 0.53
CA THR A 152 -10.31 19.22 1.04
C THR A 152 -11.82 19.34 0.78
N PRO A 153 -12.54 20.32 1.39
CA PRO A 153 -13.94 20.57 1.06
C PRO A 153 -14.20 20.89 -0.42
N THR A 154 -13.18 21.38 -1.13
CA THR A 154 -13.20 21.64 -2.58
C THR A 154 -12.64 20.48 -3.41
N ALA A 155 -12.59 19.27 -2.82
CA ALA A 155 -12.14 18.03 -3.44
C ALA A 155 -10.69 18.02 -3.97
N ARG A 156 -9.80 18.84 -3.39
CA ARG A 156 -8.36 18.75 -3.66
C ARG A 156 -7.78 17.56 -2.92
N THR A 157 -6.94 16.78 -3.58
CA THR A 157 -6.36 15.58 -2.98
C THR A 157 -5.27 15.97 -1.99
N ILE A 158 -5.44 15.52 -0.74
CA ILE A 158 -4.44 15.67 0.32
C ILE A 158 -3.50 14.46 0.28
N ASP A 159 -4.07 13.25 0.33
CA ASP A 159 -3.31 12.01 0.33
C ASP A 159 -4.20 10.80 0.02
N ILE A 160 -3.56 9.69 -0.33
CA ILE A 160 -4.16 8.36 -0.41
C ILE A 160 -3.75 7.59 0.85
N ALA A 161 -4.73 7.05 1.57
CA ALA A 161 -4.51 6.25 2.74
C ALA A 161 -4.86 4.79 2.47
N HIS A 162 -4.01 3.88 2.93
CA HIS A 162 -4.35 2.46 3.05
C HIS A 162 -4.95 2.21 4.44
N ALA A 163 -6.15 1.63 4.49
CA ALA A 163 -6.91 1.49 5.73
C ALA A 163 -7.18 0.01 6.07
N TRP A 164 -7.01 -0.35 7.35
CA TRP A 164 -7.39 -1.65 7.90
C TRP A 164 -8.40 -1.48 9.03
N LEU A 165 -9.56 -2.13 8.90
CA LEU A 165 -10.58 -2.20 9.93
C LEU A 165 -10.24 -3.31 10.93
N MET A 166 -9.56 -2.93 12.01
CA MET A 166 -9.26 -3.78 13.14
C MET A 166 -10.48 -3.92 14.06
N LYS A 167 -10.45 -4.90 14.97
CA LYS A 167 -11.52 -5.13 15.94
C LYS A 167 -11.99 -3.87 16.69
N ASN A 168 -11.03 -3.10 17.21
CA ASN A 168 -11.31 -1.93 18.08
C ASN A 168 -10.79 -0.60 17.51
N ALA A 169 -10.27 -0.59 16.29
CA ALA A 169 -9.69 0.59 15.67
C ALA A 169 -9.71 0.49 14.15
N ILE A 170 -9.50 1.60 13.47
CA ILE A 170 -9.09 1.62 12.07
C ILE A 170 -7.66 2.13 12.04
N THR A 171 -6.75 1.40 11.39
CA THR A 171 -5.38 1.85 11.16
C THR A 171 -5.27 2.40 9.75
N LEU A 172 -4.85 3.65 9.62
CA LEU A 172 -4.56 4.31 8.36
C LEU A 172 -3.05 4.39 8.19
N VAL A 173 -2.54 4.00 7.02
CA VAL A 173 -1.18 4.28 6.60
C VAL A 173 -1.24 5.39 5.55
N VAL A 174 -0.51 6.48 5.80
CA VAL A 174 -0.50 7.72 5.01
C VAL A 174 0.95 8.12 4.69
N SER A 175 1.12 9.05 3.76
CA SER A 175 2.43 9.58 3.40
C SER A 175 3.08 10.31 4.60
N PRO A 176 4.42 10.28 4.75
CA PRO A 176 5.10 10.95 5.85
C PRO A 176 4.73 12.44 5.98
N GLU A 177 4.62 13.14 4.84
CA GLU A 177 4.43 14.59 4.76
C GLU A 177 3.04 15.04 5.24
N THR A 178 2.06 14.15 5.17
CA THR A 178 0.64 14.44 5.42
C THR A 178 0.15 13.89 6.75
N CYS A 179 0.93 13.04 7.45
CA CYS A 179 0.53 12.39 8.70
C CYS A 179 0.03 13.40 9.75
N THR A 180 0.82 14.44 10.00
CA THR A 180 0.46 15.51 10.95
C THR A 180 -0.80 16.25 10.49
N THR A 181 -0.84 16.69 9.23
CA THR A 181 -1.98 17.44 8.69
C THR A 181 -3.28 16.64 8.69
N ILE A 182 -3.24 15.35 8.36
CA ILE A 182 -4.40 14.46 8.41
C ILE A 182 -4.82 14.25 9.86
N THR A 183 -3.88 14.03 10.79
CA THR A 183 -4.17 13.88 12.22
C THR A 183 -4.86 15.12 12.79
N GLU A 184 -4.32 16.31 12.52
CA GLU A 184 -4.91 17.59 12.94
C GLU A 184 -6.29 17.81 12.31
N MET A 185 -6.42 17.52 11.02
CA MET A 185 -7.69 17.61 10.30
C MET A 185 -8.74 16.71 10.95
N LEU A 186 -8.43 15.43 11.19
CA LEU A 186 -9.37 14.51 11.81
C LEU A 186 -9.76 14.99 13.21
N ASN A 187 -8.79 15.34 14.06
CA ASN A 187 -9.07 15.87 15.40
C ASN A 187 -10.00 17.10 15.39
N LYS A 188 -9.85 18.00 14.41
CA LYS A 188 -10.69 19.19 14.27
C LYS A 188 -12.17 18.87 14.01
N TYR A 189 -12.47 17.73 13.38
CA TYR A 189 -13.85 17.33 13.05
C TYR A 189 -14.50 16.44 14.12
N ILE A 190 -13.81 16.12 15.20
CA ILE A 190 -14.40 15.42 16.35
C ILE A 190 -15.24 16.43 17.13
N PHE A 191 -16.54 16.19 17.19
CA PHE A 191 -17.46 16.94 18.04
C PHE A 191 -17.45 16.36 19.46
N PHE A 192 -17.86 17.16 20.44
CA PHE A 192 -17.87 16.77 21.85
C PHE A 192 -18.70 15.51 22.17
N ALA A 193 -19.63 15.13 21.30
CA ALA A 193 -20.47 13.94 21.44
C ALA A 193 -19.92 12.70 20.72
N ASP A 194 -18.90 12.86 19.86
CA ASP A 194 -18.31 11.77 19.11
C ASP A 194 -17.42 10.93 20.02
N LYS A 195 -17.62 9.61 20.02
CA LYS A 195 -16.74 8.67 20.70
C LYS A 195 -15.64 8.22 19.73
N VAL A 196 -14.72 9.13 19.44
CA VAL A 196 -13.58 8.90 18.55
C VAL A 196 -12.29 9.43 19.18
N GLU A 197 -11.21 8.68 19.03
CA GLU A 197 -9.85 9.10 19.40
C GLU A 197 -8.92 8.88 18.20
N ILE A 198 -8.03 9.85 17.96
CA ILE A 198 -7.06 9.83 16.87
C ILE A 198 -5.67 9.84 17.48
N GLN A 199 -4.87 8.83 17.17
CA GLN A 199 -3.51 8.69 17.67
C GLN A 199 -2.54 8.43 16.53
N ASP A 200 -1.48 9.22 16.43
CA ASP A 200 -0.33 8.87 15.61
C ASP A 200 0.50 7.80 16.33
N ILE A 201 0.52 6.59 15.78
CA ILE A 201 1.25 5.41 16.30
C ILE A 201 2.53 5.16 15.51
N THR A 202 2.97 6.13 14.70
CA THR A 202 4.17 6.08 13.86
C THR A 202 5.40 5.61 14.61
N LYS A 203 5.73 6.26 15.72
CA LYS A 203 6.94 5.93 16.49
C LYS A 203 6.81 4.68 17.35
N GLN A 204 5.59 4.14 17.45
CA GLN A 204 5.28 2.95 18.26
C GLN A 204 5.24 1.67 17.40
N THR A 205 5.37 1.80 16.08
CA THR A 205 5.23 0.68 15.14
C THR A 205 6.26 0.76 14.01
N SER A 206 6.61 -0.40 13.45
CA SER A 206 7.35 -0.54 12.21
C SER A 206 6.42 -1.07 11.11
N PHE A 207 6.69 -0.68 9.87
CA PHE A 207 5.85 -1.03 8.73
C PHE A 207 6.70 -1.46 7.55
N PHE A 208 6.60 -2.74 7.18
CA PHE A 208 7.32 -3.31 6.04
C PHE A 208 6.34 -3.66 4.92
N VAL A 209 6.84 -3.61 3.69
CA VAL A 209 6.10 -4.06 2.52
C VAL A 209 6.91 -5.13 1.79
N LEU A 210 6.23 -6.21 1.41
CA LEU A 210 6.73 -7.28 0.57
C LEU A 210 6.04 -7.19 -0.80
N VAL A 211 6.81 -7.06 -1.88
CA VAL A 211 6.27 -6.94 -3.25
C VAL A 211 6.91 -7.99 -4.17
N GLY A 212 6.15 -8.47 -5.14
CA GLY A 212 6.64 -9.32 -6.22
C GLY A 212 5.97 -10.70 -6.25
N PRO A 213 6.05 -11.42 -7.38
CA PRO A 213 5.28 -12.63 -7.62
C PRO A 213 5.65 -13.80 -6.69
N LYS A 214 6.84 -13.78 -6.07
CA LYS A 214 7.26 -14.80 -5.10
C LYS A 214 6.92 -14.45 -3.65
N SER A 215 6.26 -13.31 -3.41
CA SER A 215 5.84 -12.89 -2.06
C SER A 215 4.96 -13.93 -1.37
N GLY A 216 4.00 -14.54 -2.08
CA GLY A 216 3.16 -15.61 -1.54
C GLY A 216 3.97 -16.83 -1.05
N GLN A 217 5.01 -17.22 -1.80
CA GLN A 217 5.90 -18.33 -1.40
C GLN A 217 6.69 -18.01 -0.13
N VAL A 218 7.15 -16.76 0.01
CA VAL A 218 7.82 -16.31 1.24
C VAL A 218 6.87 -16.40 2.43
N MET A 219 5.62 -15.96 2.26
CA MET A 219 4.59 -16.05 3.30
C MET A 219 4.31 -17.50 3.71
N GLU A 220 4.16 -18.42 2.75
CA GLU A 220 3.98 -19.85 3.01
C GLU A 220 5.15 -20.44 3.81
N ASN A 221 6.39 -20.14 3.41
CA ASN A 221 7.59 -20.67 4.07
C ASN A 221 7.75 -20.17 5.52
N LEU A 222 7.20 -18.99 5.83
CA LEU A 222 7.18 -18.41 7.16
C LEU A 222 5.95 -18.85 7.98
N ASN A 223 5.16 -19.83 7.50
CA ASN A 223 3.90 -20.28 8.08
C ASN A 223 2.84 -19.16 8.21
N LEU A 224 2.83 -18.23 7.24
CA LEU A 224 1.89 -17.12 7.14
C LEU A 224 0.99 -17.26 5.89
N GLY A 225 0.83 -18.50 5.40
CA GLY A 225 0.12 -18.84 4.17
C GLY A 225 -1.39 -18.56 4.18
N ASP A 226 -2.01 -18.33 5.35
CA ASP A 226 -3.46 -18.11 5.49
C ASP A 226 -3.97 -16.86 4.74
N LEU A 227 -3.08 -15.92 4.43
CA LEU A 227 -3.36 -14.72 3.66
C LEU A 227 -3.19 -14.92 2.14
N VAL A 228 -2.49 -15.96 1.70
CA VAL A 228 -2.19 -16.16 0.28
C VAL A 228 -3.49 -16.44 -0.49
N GLY A 229 -3.72 -15.68 -1.55
CA GLY A 229 -4.94 -15.75 -2.37
C GLY A 229 -6.18 -15.11 -1.74
N LYS A 230 -6.07 -14.44 -0.58
CA LYS A 230 -7.17 -13.65 -0.02
C LYS A 230 -7.35 -12.33 -0.80
N PRO A 231 -8.55 -11.74 -0.79
CA PRO A 231 -8.78 -10.44 -1.43
C PRO A 231 -7.89 -9.32 -0.86
N TYR A 232 -7.55 -8.34 -1.69
CA TYR A 232 -6.84 -7.11 -1.30
C TYR A 232 -7.49 -6.46 -0.06
N GLY A 233 -6.66 -5.97 0.87
CA GLY A 233 -7.10 -5.38 2.13
C GLY A 233 -7.47 -6.38 3.22
N THR A 234 -7.56 -7.69 2.91
CA THR A 234 -7.70 -8.72 3.95
C THR A 234 -6.48 -8.71 4.85
N HIS A 235 -6.67 -8.65 6.16
CA HIS A 235 -5.59 -8.71 7.13
C HIS A 235 -5.89 -9.68 8.26
N LEU A 236 -4.82 -10.27 8.80
CA LEU A 236 -4.86 -11.22 9.92
C LEU A 236 -3.78 -10.85 10.95
N HIS A 237 -4.02 -11.25 12.19
CA HIS A 237 -3.09 -11.10 13.29
C HIS A 237 -2.35 -12.41 13.54
N PHE A 238 -1.03 -12.34 13.62
CA PHE A 238 -0.14 -13.47 13.92
C PHE A 238 0.75 -13.14 15.12
N ASN A 239 1.45 -14.16 15.61
CA ASN A 239 2.51 -14.00 16.60
C ASN A 239 3.81 -14.58 16.01
N VAL A 240 4.83 -13.74 15.91
CA VAL A 240 6.18 -14.14 15.49
C VAL A 240 7.11 -13.90 16.66
N ASP A 241 7.81 -14.94 17.15
CA ASP A 241 8.66 -14.86 18.34
C ASP A 241 7.98 -14.25 19.58
N LYS A 242 6.69 -14.58 19.78
CA LYS A 242 5.82 -14.02 20.85
C LYS A 242 5.53 -12.51 20.73
N GLN A 243 5.91 -11.89 19.62
CA GLN A 243 5.55 -10.51 19.31
C GLN A 243 4.34 -10.49 18.36
N PRO A 244 3.33 -9.64 18.62
CA PRO A 244 2.18 -9.53 17.75
C PRO A 244 2.56 -8.82 16.45
N ILE A 245 2.08 -9.36 15.33
CA ILE A 245 2.22 -8.78 14.00
C ILE A 245 0.86 -8.79 13.30
N THR A 246 0.54 -7.71 12.60
CA THR A 246 -0.60 -7.68 11.68
C THR A 246 -0.10 -7.69 10.26
N ILE A 247 -0.64 -8.58 9.44
CA ILE A 247 -0.23 -8.69 8.05
C ILE A 247 -1.48 -8.58 7.19
N GLY A 248 -1.41 -7.77 6.14
CA GLY A 248 -2.51 -7.59 5.19
C GLY A 248 -2.06 -7.81 3.75
N VAL A 249 -3.00 -8.25 2.91
CA VAL A 249 -2.83 -8.38 1.47
C VAL A 249 -2.83 -7.00 0.82
N GLY A 250 -1.83 -6.72 0.00
CA GLY A 250 -1.64 -5.45 -0.68
C GLY A 250 -0.71 -4.50 0.06
N ASN A 251 -0.52 -3.31 -0.51
CA ASN A 251 0.35 -2.27 0.02
C ASN A 251 -0.04 -0.87 -0.46
N ILE A 252 0.65 0.15 0.05
CA ILE A 252 0.27 1.56 -0.14
C ILE A 252 0.40 2.06 -1.59
N ILE A 253 1.06 1.31 -2.49
CA ILE A 253 1.12 1.59 -3.93
C ILE A 253 0.15 0.72 -4.75
N SER A 254 -0.74 -0.02 -4.08
CA SER A 254 -1.75 -0.91 -4.68
C SER A 254 -1.18 -2.05 -5.54
N GLU A 255 0.03 -2.52 -5.23
CA GLU A 255 0.64 -3.69 -5.86
C GLU A 255 0.28 -4.99 -5.14
N ASP A 256 0.38 -6.11 -5.86
CA ASP A 256 0.30 -7.44 -5.26
C ASP A 256 1.45 -7.66 -4.27
N GLY A 257 1.13 -8.27 -3.13
CA GLY A 257 2.09 -8.51 -2.06
C GLY A 257 1.44 -8.38 -0.69
N PHE A 258 2.24 -8.01 0.30
CA PHE A 258 1.80 -7.95 1.69
C PHE A 258 2.38 -6.75 2.40
N SER A 259 1.62 -6.20 3.33
CA SER A 259 2.08 -5.18 4.28
C SER A 259 2.10 -5.75 5.68
N LEU A 260 3.14 -5.43 6.45
CA LEU A 260 3.37 -5.97 7.78
C LEU A 260 3.50 -4.82 8.78
N LEU A 261 2.62 -4.77 9.76
CA LEU A 261 2.62 -3.81 10.87
C LEU A 261 3.02 -4.53 12.16
N MET A 262 4.06 -4.06 12.82
CA MET A 262 4.67 -4.72 13.98
C MET A 262 5.19 -3.70 15.01
N SER A 263 5.59 -4.16 16.19
CA SER A 263 6.38 -3.34 17.12
C SER A 263 7.82 -3.19 16.61
N PRO A 264 8.53 -2.08 16.94
CA PRO A 264 9.93 -1.91 16.55
C PRO A 264 10.84 -3.06 17.04
N ALA A 265 10.50 -3.68 18.16
CA ALA A 265 11.23 -4.82 18.71
C ALA A 265 11.17 -6.09 17.85
N ALA A 266 10.11 -6.26 17.06
CA ALA A 266 9.97 -7.40 16.16
C ALA A 266 10.64 -7.18 14.80
N ALA A 267 10.91 -5.92 14.43
CA ALA A 267 11.36 -5.50 13.10
C ALA A 267 12.62 -6.24 12.63
N ALA A 268 13.66 -6.29 13.47
CA ALA A 268 14.93 -6.93 13.10
C ALA A 268 14.80 -8.45 12.88
N SER A 269 13.98 -9.15 13.67
CA SER A 269 13.75 -10.61 13.50
C SER A 269 13.00 -10.88 12.20
N ILE A 270 11.91 -10.14 11.98
CA ILE A 270 11.05 -10.28 10.79
C ILE A 270 11.83 -9.96 9.51
N TRP A 271 12.62 -8.88 9.51
CA TRP A 271 13.47 -8.52 8.38
C TRP A 271 14.44 -9.65 8.02
N LYS A 272 15.19 -10.17 8.99
CA LYS A 272 16.13 -11.29 8.79
C LYS A 272 15.41 -12.54 8.28
N ALA A 273 14.23 -12.84 8.80
CA ALA A 273 13.43 -13.98 8.37
C ALA A 273 13.00 -13.86 6.91
N ILE A 274 12.51 -12.69 6.49
CA ILE A 274 12.12 -12.41 5.10
C ILE A 274 13.32 -12.52 4.16
N LEU A 275 14.45 -11.92 4.52
CA LEU A 275 15.68 -12.02 3.72
C LEU A 275 16.18 -13.48 3.58
N SER A 276 16.03 -14.30 4.63
CA SER A 276 16.42 -15.71 4.59
C SER A 276 15.61 -16.55 3.57
N GLN A 277 14.45 -16.04 3.14
CA GLN A 277 13.62 -16.65 2.09
C GLN A 277 13.98 -16.15 0.68
N GLY A 278 15.04 -15.36 0.53
CA GLY A 278 15.52 -14.86 -0.76
C GLY A 278 14.86 -13.56 -1.21
N ALA A 279 14.20 -12.82 -0.31
CA ALA A 279 13.77 -11.47 -0.59
C ALA A 279 14.98 -10.53 -0.71
N ILE A 280 14.91 -9.62 -1.68
CA ILE A 280 15.94 -8.59 -1.90
C ILE A 280 15.53 -7.33 -1.12
N PRO A 281 16.42 -6.76 -0.28
CA PRO A 281 16.13 -5.51 0.40
C PRO A 281 16.08 -4.37 -0.62
N MET A 282 15.08 -3.50 -0.50
CA MET A 282 14.88 -2.34 -1.36
C MET A 282 14.85 -1.08 -0.50
N GLY A 283 15.65 -0.09 -0.87
CA GLY A 283 15.66 1.24 -0.25
C GLY A 283 14.58 2.17 -0.81
N SER A 284 14.39 3.32 -0.16
CA SER A 284 13.38 4.31 -0.53
C SER A 284 13.59 4.92 -1.93
N ASN A 285 14.84 4.98 -2.42
CA ASN A 285 15.14 5.46 -3.78
C ASN A 285 14.52 4.55 -4.86
N ALA A 286 14.75 3.25 -4.74
CA ALA A 286 14.14 2.25 -5.63
C ALA A 286 12.62 2.14 -5.43
N TRP A 287 12.13 2.28 -4.20
CA TRP A 287 10.69 2.38 -3.93
C TRP A 287 10.03 3.58 -4.63
N ASN A 288 10.67 4.75 -4.60
CA ASN A 288 10.18 5.94 -5.31
C ASN A 288 10.20 5.75 -6.83
N LYS A 289 11.18 5.04 -7.39
CA LYS A 289 11.17 4.65 -8.82
C LYS A 289 10.01 3.69 -9.11
N LEU A 290 9.78 2.69 -8.25
CA LEU A 290 8.72 1.71 -8.40
C LEU A 290 7.33 2.36 -8.39
N ARG A 291 7.06 3.26 -7.43
CA ARG A 291 5.75 3.96 -7.37
C ARG A 291 5.50 4.80 -8.62
N ILE A 292 6.54 5.41 -9.22
CA ILE A 292 6.42 6.13 -10.51
C ILE A 292 6.05 5.15 -11.63
N ILE A 293 6.77 4.03 -11.73
CA ILE A 293 6.53 2.99 -12.75
C ILE A 293 5.10 2.43 -12.65
N ARG A 294 4.59 2.26 -11.42
CA ARG A 294 3.22 1.80 -11.15
C ARG A 294 2.18 2.91 -11.17
N GLY A 295 2.59 4.16 -11.40
CA GLY A 295 1.67 5.27 -11.52
C GLY A 295 0.99 5.67 -10.22
N ARG A 296 1.61 5.42 -9.06
CA ARG A 296 1.07 5.86 -7.78
C ARG A 296 1.51 7.31 -7.49
N PRO A 297 0.58 8.27 -7.42
CA PRO A 297 0.91 9.66 -7.11
C PRO A 297 1.16 9.86 -5.61
N THR A 298 1.96 10.88 -5.25
CA THR A 298 2.30 11.18 -3.84
C THR A 298 2.05 12.66 -3.48
N PRO A 299 1.76 12.99 -2.20
CA PRO A 299 1.66 14.36 -1.72
C PRO A 299 2.91 15.19 -2.00
N GLY A 300 2.71 16.47 -2.32
CA GLY A 300 3.80 17.41 -2.62
C GLY A 300 4.39 17.27 -4.02
N MET A 301 4.09 16.18 -4.72
CA MET A 301 4.44 15.95 -6.12
C MET A 301 3.16 15.98 -6.97
N GLU A 302 2.63 14.83 -7.37
CA GLU A 302 1.44 14.77 -8.23
C GLU A 302 0.14 15.12 -7.49
N LEU A 303 0.11 14.95 -6.16
CA LEU A 303 -1.03 15.33 -5.32
C LEU A 303 -0.78 16.72 -4.71
N THR A 304 -1.39 17.73 -5.32
CA THR A 304 -1.32 19.13 -4.89
C THR A 304 -2.72 19.73 -4.73
N ASN A 305 -2.78 20.94 -4.18
CA ASN A 305 -4.02 21.72 -4.09
C ASN A 305 -4.60 22.17 -5.46
N GLU A 306 -3.90 21.90 -6.57
CA GLU A 306 -4.34 22.26 -7.92
C GLU A 306 -5.23 21.17 -8.52
N PHE A 307 -5.00 19.91 -8.17
CA PHE A 307 -5.63 18.74 -8.78
C PHE A 307 -6.70 18.16 -7.87
N ASN A 308 -7.81 17.71 -8.47
CA ASN A 308 -8.80 16.93 -7.73
C ASN A 308 -8.55 15.42 -7.86
N VAL A 309 -9.23 14.65 -7.00
CA VAL A 309 -9.07 13.19 -6.92
C VAL A 309 -9.29 12.44 -8.24
N LEU A 310 -10.20 12.93 -9.09
CA LEU A 310 -10.54 12.30 -10.36
C LEU A 310 -9.50 12.64 -11.46
N GLU A 311 -8.96 13.85 -11.43
CA GLU A 311 -7.84 14.28 -12.29
C GLU A 311 -6.55 13.53 -11.95
N ALA A 312 -6.35 13.20 -10.67
CA ALA A 312 -5.25 12.35 -10.19
C ALA A 312 -5.43 10.85 -10.51
N CYS A 313 -6.46 10.48 -11.28
CA CYS A 313 -6.77 9.10 -11.67
C CYS A 313 -7.10 8.15 -10.50
N LEU A 314 -7.59 8.67 -9.36
CA LEU A 314 -7.88 7.88 -8.15
C LEU A 314 -9.34 7.43 -8.03
N TRP A 315 -10.00 7.16 -9.16
CA TRP A 315 -11.41 6.78 -9.23
C TRP A 315 -11.73 5.56 -8.35
N ASN A 316 -10.83 4.58 -8.34
CA ASN A 316 -11.02 3.31 -7.61
C ASN A 316 -11.00 3.47 -6.08
N SER A 317 -10.53 4.61 -5.58
CA SER A 317 -10.51 4.93 -4.15
C SER A 317 -11.65 5.88 -3.76
N VAL A 318 -12.61 6.14 -4.66
CA VAL A 318 -13.79 6.99 -4.40
C VAL A 318 -15.07 6.19 -4.50
N SER A 319 -15.81 6.11 -3.39
CA SER A 319 -17.14 5.52 -3.41
C SER A 319 -18.16 6.52 -3.94
N LEU A 320 -18.68 6.27 -5.14
CA LEU A 320 -19.71 7.09 -5.77
C LEU A 320 -21.12 6.83 -5.23
N ASN A 321 -21.30 5.73 -4.50
CA ASN A 321 -22.61 5.23 -4.07
C ASN A 321 -22.77 5.26 -2.53
N LYS A 322 -22.01 6.10 -1.82
CA LYS A 322 -22.13 6.26 -0.36
C LYS A 322 -22.75 7.61 0.01
N GLY A 323 -23.03 7.79 1.31
CA GLY A 323 -23.58 9.03 1.86
C GLY A 323 -22.63 10.23 1.80
N CYS A 324 -23.00 11.30 2.50
CA CYS A 324 -22.23 12.54 2.52
C CYS A 324 -20.82 12.33 3.07
N TYR A 325 -19.83 12.85 2.37
CA TYR A 325 -18.46 12.92 2.85
C TYR A 325 -17.81 14.23 2.41
N LYS A 326 -16.69 14.58 3.04
CA LYS A 326 -15.94 15.80 2.73
C LYS A 326 -15.56 15.86 1.25
N GLY A 327 -15.94 16.95 0.56
CA GLY A 327 -15.63 17.16 -0.86
C GLY A 327 -16.56 16.45 -1.86
N GLN A 328 -17.54 15.66 -1.38
CA GLN A 328 -18.46 14.89 -2.24
C GLN A 328 -19.21 15.77 -3.25
N GLU A 329 -19.71 16.94 -2.86
CA GLU A 329 -20.47 17.82 -3.75
C GLU A 329 -19.64 18.21 -4.99
N THR A 330 -18.38 18.58 -4.78
CA THR A 330 -17.47 18.95 -5.88
C THR A 330 -17.21 17.77 -6.80
N ILE A 331 -16.93 16.59 -6.23
CA ILE A 331 -16.69 15.35 -7.00
C ILE A 331 -17.93 14.97 -7.81
N SER A 332 -19.12 15.02 -7.20
CA SER A 332 -20.38 14.66 -7.84
C SER A 332 -20.70 15.59 -9.01
N ARG A 333 -20.48 16.90 -8.85
CA ARG A 333 -20.61 17.88 -9.95
C ARG A 333 -19.66 17.60 -11.10
N LEU A 334 -18.39 17.28 -10.82
CA LEU A 334 -17.42 16.93 -11.86
C LEU A 334 -17.88 15.71 -12.68
N ILE A 335 -18.44 14.70 -12.03
CA ILE A 335 -18.97 13.51 -12.71
C ILE A 335 -20.22 13.84 -13.52
N THR A 336 -21.15 14.58 -12.92
CA THR A 336 -22.47 14.88 -13.51
C THR A 336 -22.35 15.69 -14.80
N TYR A 337 -21.41 16.63 -14.85
CA TYR A 337 -21.24 17.57 -15.95
C TYR A 337 -20.05 17.25 -16.88
N ASP A 338 -19.46 16.05 -16.75
CA ASP A 338 -18.23 15.67 -17.46
C ASP A 338 -17.13 16.75 -17.35
N GLY A 339 -16.94 17.24 -16.12
CA GLY A 339 -16.14 18.42 -15.82
C GLY A 339 -14.63 18.18 -15.72
N ILE A 340 -14.15 16.97 -16.00
CA ILE A 340 -12.73 16.60 -15.89
C ILE A 340 -11.98 17.09 -17.13
N LYS A 341 -11.14 18.11 -16.95
CA LYS A 341 -10.43 18.77 -18.07
C LYS A 341 -8.99 18.30 -18.26
N GLN A 342 -8.44 17.61 -17.27
CA GLN A 342 -7.05 17.15 -17.24
C GLN A 342 -6.94 15.83 -16.49
N ARG A 343 -5.86 15.09 -16.72
CA ARG A 343 -5.58 13.81 -16.07
C ARG A 343 -4.08 13.66 -15.83
N LEU A 344 -3.72 12.88 -14.81
CA LEU A 344 -2.35 12.46 -14.58
C LEU A 344 -1.93 11.41 -15.61
N TRP A 345 -0.75 11.60 -16.22
CA TRP A 345 -0.20 10.75 -17.27
C TRP A 345 1.21 10.27 -16.93
N GLY A 346 1.51 9.02 -17.30
CA GLY A 346 2.85 8.45 -17.23
C GLY A 346 3.51 8.53 -18.60
N PHE A 347 4.79 8.91 -18.63
CA PHE A 347 5.56 9.02 -19.85
C PHE A 347 6.80 8.13 -19.80
N HIS A 348 7.02 7.35 -20.85
CA HIS A 348 8.31 6.72 -21.10
C HIS A 348 9.07 7.59 -22.10
N LEU A 349 10.17 8.17 -21.64
CA LEU A 349 11.01 9.06 -22.44
C LEU A 349 12.16 8.29 -23.08
N SER A 350 12.53 8.68 -24.30
CA SER A 350 13.70 8.12 -25.00
C SER A 350 15.04 8.61 -24.44
N ALA A 351 15.03 9.61 -23.55
CA ALA A 351 16.19 10.21 -22.91
C ALA A 351 15.77 10.79 -21.55
N ALA A 352 16.76 11.01 -20.67
CA ALA A 352 16.52 11.65 -19.39
C ALA A 352 15.96 13.08 -19.57
N ALA A 353 15.12 13.50 -18.65
CA ALA A 353 14.59 14.85 -18.56
C ALA A 353 14.61 15.29 -17.10
N GLU A 354 14.80 16.59 -16.87
CA GLU A 354 14.76 17.17 -15.54
C GLU A 354 13.32 17.40 -15.10
N PRO A 355 12.95 17.12 -13.84
CA PRO A 355 11.69 17.56 -13.24
C PRO A 355 11.39 19.04 -13.54
N GLY A 356 10.14 19.33 -13.87
CA GLY A 356 9.69 20.67 -14.30
C GLY A 356 9.90 20.99 -15.78
N SER A 357 10.51 20.10 -16.57
CA SER A 357 10.66 20.28 -18.01
C SER A 357 9.31 20.48 -18.72
N ILE A 358 9.25 21.43 -19.65
CA ILE A 358 8.03 21.72 -20.41
C ILE A 358 7.78 20.61 -21.42
N ILE A 359 6.62 19.95 -21.32
CA ILE A 359 6.16 18.98 -22.30
C ILE A 359 5.26 19.69 -23.32
N THR A 360 5.55 19.45 -24.61
CA THR A 360 4.78 19.99 -25.74
C THR A 360 4.27 18.87 -26.64
N VAL A 361 3.07 19.06 -27.20
CA VAL A 361 2.48 18.23 -28.24
C VAL A 361 2.10 19.15 -29.39
N ASP A 362 2.59 18.86 -30.60
CA ASP A 362 2.39 19.70 -31.80
C ASP A 362 2.73 21.19 -31.57
N GLY A 363 3.80 21.45 -30.81
CA GLY A 363 4.25 22.81 -30.47
C GLY A 363 3.41 23.53 -29.42
N LYS A 364 2.37 22.90 -28.86
CA LYS A 364 1.56 23.45 -27.77
C LYS A 364 1.98 22.84 -26.44
N LYS A 365 2.14 23.69 -25.42
CA LYS A 365 2.38 23.25 -24.04
C LYS A 365 1.17 22.47 -23.53
N VAL A 366 1.41 21.27 -22.98
CA VAL A 366 0.34 20.38 -22.49
C VAL A 366 0.41 20.07 -21.00
N LEU A 367 1.54 20.31 -20.32
CA LEU A 367 1.70 19.94 -18.90
C LEU A 367 2.37 21.04 -18.08
N TYR A 368 2.00 21.11 -16.80
CA TYR A 368 2.52 22.10 -15.85
C TYR A 368 3.62 21.55 -14.96
N ASN A 369 3.63 20.25 -14.62
CA ASN A 369 4.67 19.64 -13.78
C ASN A 369 5.07 18.25 -14.29
N PHE A 370 6.38 18.06 -14.48
CA PHE A 370 7.06 16.78 -14.71
C PHE A 370 7.80 16.46 -13.40
N PHE A 371 7.64 15.27 -12.83
CA PHE A 371 8.13 14.93 -11.49
C PHE A 371 9.22 13.85 -11.54
#